data_AF-A0A536DEH7-F1
#
_entry.id   AF-A0A536DEH7-F1
#
_cell.length_a   1.000
_cell.length_b   1.000
_cell.length_c   1.000
_cell.angle_alpha   90.00
_cell.angle_beta   90.00
_cell.angle_gamma   90.00
#
_symmetry.space_group_name_H-M   'P 1'
#
loop_
_entity.id
_entity.type
_entity.pdbx_description
1 polymer ?
#
loop_
_entity_poly.entity_id
_entity_poly.type
_entity_poly.pdbx_seq_one_letter_code
_entity_poly.pdbx_strand_id
1 'polypeptide(L)'
;MAHAQSHGRGRPENVYSLTPAAAEHFPHAHRELAADLVEFLNEEQLQRFFERRAARLEAEYAPRLAGLDFEARVRELARLATEHGHMAEVVELPGGGLAIRHCNCPIQDVAVRTPLPCKNEQEMYERLLGAPVERSTWVREAASDCTYQVKEGSKQVG
;
A
#
# COMPACT_ATOMS: atom_id res chain seq x y z
N MET A 1 -11.39 -6.84 -20.07
CA MET A 1 -11.95 -6.26 -21.30
C MET A 1 -10.81 -5.56 -22.03
N ALA A 2 -10.64 -5.78 -23.33
CA ALA A 2 -9.59 -5.10 -24.09
C ALA A 2 -10.01 -3.65 -24.35
N HIS A 3 -9.26 -2.69 -23.81
CA HIS A 3 -9.46 -1.27 -24.12
C HIS A 3 -8.52 -0.91 -25.26
N ALA A 4 -9.07 -0.73 -26.46
CA ALA A 4 -8.29 -0.22 -27.58
C ALA A 4 -8.03 1.27 -27.37
N GLN A 5 -6.79 1.63 -27.01
CA GLN A 5 -6.36 3.03 -26.95
C GLN A 5 -5.80 3.45 -28.31
N SER A 6 -6.37 4.48 -28.95
CA SER A 6 -5.87 4.98 -30.22
C SER A 6 -4.61 5.83 -30.04
N HIS A 7 -3.45 5.35 -30.50
CA HIS A 7 -2.21 6.13 -30.58
C HIS A 7 -1.74 6.22 -32.03
N GLY A 8 -1.75 7.44 -32.59
CA GLY A 8 -0.95 7.84 -33.76
C GLY A 8 -1.03 6.96 -35.03
N ARG A 9 -0.16 7.26 -36.00
CA ARG A 9 0.02 6.43 -37.21
C ARG A 9 0.97 5.27 -36.87
N GLY A 10 0.47 4.04 -36.82
CA GLY A 10 1.26 2.83 -36.51
C GLY A 10 0.41 1.54 -36.54
N ARG A 11 1.04 0.38 -36.31
CA ARG A 11 0.34 -0.91 -36.18
C ARG A 11 -0.51 -0.87 -34.89
N PRO A 12 -1.79 -1.28 -34.91
CA PRO A 12 -2.61 -1.33 -33.70
C PRO A 12 -1.98 -2.22 -32.64
N GLU A 13 -1.92 -1.74 -31.40
CA GLU A 13 -1.53 -2.50 -30.24
C GLU A 13 -2.78 -2.97 -29.49
N ASN A 14 -2.81 -4.24 -29.09
CA ASN A 14 -3.87 -4.77 -28.24
C ASN A 14 -3.40 -4.72 -26.78
N VAL A 15 -4.11 -3.99 -25.93
CA VAL A 15 -3.87 -3.94 -24.49
C VAL A 15 -4.76 -4.96 -23.79
N TYR A 16 -4.15 -5.89 -23.07
CA TYR A 16 -4.85 -6.91 -22.30
C TYR A 16 -4.73 -6.62 -20.80
N SER A 17 -5.78 -6.90 -20.06
CA SER A 17 -5.82 -6.85 -18.60
C SER A 17 -6.48 -8.11 -18.06
N LEU A 18 -6.02 -8.56 -16.89
CA LEU A 18 -6.67 -9.66 -16.18
C LEU A 18 -8.03 -9.19 -15.65
N THR A 19 -9.04 -10.03 -15.82
CA THR A 19 -10.34 -9.86 -15.16
C THR A 19 -10.24 -10.35 -13.72
N PRO A 20 -11.13 -9.92 -12.80
CA PRO A 20 -11.20 -10.48 -11.45
C PRO A 20 -11.27 -12.01 -11.42
N ALA A 21 -12.03 -12.63 -12.34
CA ALA A 21 -12.12 -14.08 -12.48
C ALA A 21 -10.78 -14.78 -12.81
N ALA A 22 -9.77 -14.05 -13.28
CA ALA A 22 -8.46 -14.63 -13.55
C ALA A 22 -7.77 -15.13 -12.26
N ALA A 23 -8.09 -14.53 -11.11
CA ALA A 23 -7.56 -14.96 -9.82
C ALA A 23 -7.95 -16.40 -9.49
N GLU A 24 -9.15 -16.86 -9.88
CA GLU A 24 -9.64 -18.23 -9.60
C GLU A 24 -8.79 -19.33 -10.24
N HIS A 25 -7.97 -18.99 -11.24
CA HIS A 25 -7.08 -19.96 -11.91
C HIS A 25 -5.76 -20.21 -11.15
N PHE A 26 -5.46 -19.46 -10.10
CA PHE A 26 -4.22 -19.62 -9.34
C PHE A 26 -4.50 -20.27 -7.97
N PRO A 27 -3.67 -21.21 -7.49
CA PRO A 27 -3.86 -21.81 -6.17
C PRO A 27 -3.80 -20.77 -5.04
N HIS A 28 -4.83 -20.75 -4.19
CA HIS A 28 -5.05 -19.68 -3.20
C HIS A 28 -5.40 -20.15 -1.80
N ALA A 29 -5.16 -21.42 -1.45
CA ALA A 29 -5.50 -21.99 -0.13
C ALA A 29 -4.95 -21.19 1.07
N HIS A 30 -3.80 -20.51 0.92
CA HIS A 30 -3.26 -19.64 1.98
C HIS A 30 -4.11 -18.37 2.21
N ARG A 31 -4.77 -17.86 1.16
CA ARG A 31 -5.68 -16.71 1.23
C ARG A 31 -6.98 -17.10 1.91
N GLU A 32 -7.51 -18.28 1.59
CA GLU A 32 -8.69 -18.86 2.26
C GLU A 32 -8.41 -19.05 3.75
N LEU A 33 -7.29 -19.70 4.12
CA LEU A 33 -6.91 -19.86 5.52
C LEU A 33 -6.77 -18.51 6.26
N ALA A 34 -6.17 -17.50 5.62
CA ALA A 34 -6.05 -16.18 6.21
C ALA A 34 -7.41 -15.50 6.43
N ALA A 35 -8.34 -15.68 5.49
CA ALA A 35 -9.72 -15.20 5.63
C ALA A 35 -10.45 -15.90 6.79
N ASP A 36 -10.37 -17.22 6.89
CA ASP A 36 -10.99 -18.01 7.96
C ASP A 36 -10.47 -17.59 9.34
N LEU A 37 -9.16 -17.35 9.46
CA LEU A 37 -8.55 -16.85 10.70
C LEU A 37 -9.07 -15.46 11.08
N VAL A 38 -9.27 -14.58 10.11
CA VAL A 38 -9.81 -13.24 10.37
C VAL A 38 -11.26 -13.31 10.81
N GLU A 39 -12.07 -14.21 10.26
CA GLU A 39 -13.46 -14.42 10.68
C GLU A 39 -13.56 -15.10 12.05
N PHE A 40 -12.61 -15.95 12.41
CA PHE A 40 -12.59 -16.65 13.69
C PHE A 40 -12.21 -15.75 14.88
N LEU A 41 -11.30 -14.79 14.66
CA LEU A 41 -10.80 -13.91 15.72
C LEU A 41 -11.79 -12.78 16.05
N ASN A 42 -11.86 -12.41 17.32
CA ASN A 42 -12.64 -11.24 17.71
C ASN A 42 -11.89 -9.92 17.41
N GLU A 43 -12.60 -8.79 17.49
CA GLU A 43 -12.06 -7.48 17.16
C GLU A 43 -10.84 -7.10 17.99
N GLU A 44 -10.84 -7.38 19.30
CA GLU A 44 -9.71 -7.08 20.19
C GLU A 44 -8.46 -7.89 19.80
N GLN A 45 -8.62 -9.17 19.48
CA GLN A 45 -7.54 -10.04 19.02
C GLN A 45 -6.97 -9.57 17.68
N LEU A 46 -7.84 -9.19 16.74
CA LEU A 46 -7.41 -8.63 15.45
C LEU A 46 -6.66 -7.33 15.63
N GLN A 47 -7.17 -6.42 16.46
CA GLN A 47 -6.53 -5.13 16.74
C GLN A 47 -5.12 -5.35 17.29
N ARG A 48 -4.99 -6.14 18.36
CA ARG A 48 -3.69 -6.46 18.97
C ARG A 48 -2.74 -7.13 17.98
N PHE A 49 -3.24 -7.99 17.10
CA PHE A 49 -2.43 -8.65 16.08
C PHE A 49 -1.86 -7.63 15.07
N PHE A 50 -2.69 -6.75 14.51
CA PHE A 50 -2.23 -5.79 13.50
C PHE A 50 -1.37 -4.67 14.09
N GLU A 51 -1.65 -4.22 15.32
CA GLU A 51 -0.77 -3.31 16.05
C GLU A 51 0.62 -3.92 16.25
N ARG A 52 0.68 -5.18 16.73
CA ARG A 52 1.95 -5.89 16.90
C ARG A 52 2.67 -6.11 15.58
N ARG A 53 1.94 -6.41 14.51
CA ARG A 53 2.50 -6.57 13.16
C ARG A 53 3.13 -5.26 12.68
N ALA A 54 2.41 -4.15 12.79
CA ALA A 54 2.89 -2.84 12.36
C ALA A 54 4.11 -2.41 13.18
N ALA A 55 4.08 -2.56 14.51
CA ALA A 55 5.23 -2.25 15.37
C ALA A 55 6.48 -3.05 14.99
N ARG A 56 6.32 -4.32 14.59
CA ARG A 56 7.45 -5.14 14.11
C ARG A 56 8.03 -4.63 12.79
N LEU A 57 7.18 -4.28 11.83
CA LEU A 57 7.61 -3.70 10.55
C LEU A 57 8.25 -2.33 10.74
N GLU A 58 7.68 -1.50 11.61
CA GLU A 58 8.23 -0.20 11.98
C GLU A 58 9.64 -0.32 12.54
N ALA A 59 9.86 -1.25 13.47
CA ALA A 59 11.17 -1.51 14.06
C ALA A 59 12.20 -2.01 13.02
N GLU A 60 11.76 -2.73 11.99
CA GLU A 60 12.59 -3.18 10.88
C GLU A 60 12.93 -2.03 9.92
N TYR A 61 11.98 -1.12 9.67
CA TYR A 61 12.12 -0.04 8.70
C TYR A 61 12.90 1.14 9.26
N ALA A 62 12.64 1.52 10.51
CA ALA A 62 13.18 2.73 11.13
C ALA A 62 14.72 2.88 11.00
N PRO A 63 15.55 1.83 11.22
CA PRO A 63 17.00 1.94 11.06
C PRO A 63 17.44 2.31 9.64
N ARG A 64 16.71 1.87 8.60
CA ARG A 64 17.04 2.16 7.20
C ARG A 64 16.61 3.56 6.76
N LEU A 65 15.67 4.15 7.49
CA LEU A 65 15.16 5.50 7.25
C LEU A 65 15.94 6.57 8.02
N ALA A 66 16.74 6.16 9.00
CA ALA A 66 17.50 7.05 9.86
C ALA A 66 18.53 7.87 9.06
N GLY A 67 18.58 9.18 9.32
CA GLY A 67 19.53 10.09 8.67
C GLY A 67 19.16 10.50 7.24
N LEU A 68 18.15 9.88 6.63
CA LEU A 68 17.63 10.30 5.33
C LEU A 68 16.83 11.60 5.44
N ASP A 69 16.94 12.46 4.42
CA ASP A 69 16.02 13.56 4.19
C ASP A 69 14.61 13.05 3.84
N PHE A 70 13.62 13.94 3.81
CA PHE A 70 12.23 13.56 3.65
C PHE A 70 11.97 12.79 2.35
N GLU A 71 12.45 13.29 1.22
CA GLU A 71 12.23 12.65 -0.08
C GLU A 71 12.92 11.29 -0.16
N ALA A 72 14.19 11.19 0.26
CA ALA A 72 14.91 9.93 0.30
C ALA A 72 14.23 8.93 1.23
N ARG A 73 13.66 9.40 2.35
CA ARG A 73 12.90 8.55 3.27
C ARG A 73 11.62 8.01 2.64
N VAL A 74 10.88 8.82 1.90
CA VAL A 74 9.67 8.38 1.18
C VAL A 74 10.02 7.33 0.12
N ARG A 75 11.11 7.55 -0.63
CA ARG A 75 11.59 6.60 -1.66
C ARG A 75 12.06 5.29 -1.03
N GLU A 76 12.80 5.33 0.07
CA GLU A 76 13.23 4.12 0.78
C GLU A 76 12.04 3.38 1.41
N LEU A 77 11.04 4.10 1.94
CA LEU A 77 9.83 3.49 2.46
C LEU A 77 9.04 2.74 1.37
N ALA A 78 8.92 3.31 0.16
CA ALA A 78 8.33 2.62 -0.98
C ALA A 78 9.13 1.36 -1.38
N ARG A 79 10.47 1.42 -1.31
CA ARG A 79 11.33 0.26 -1.54
C ARG A 79 11.06 -0.85 -0.51
N LEU A 80 11.00 -0.50 0.77
CA LEU A 80 10.69 -1.41 1.87
C LEU A 80 9.29 -2.04 1.74
N ALA A 81 8.29 -1.26 1.34
CA ALA A 81 6.95 -1.77 1.04
C ALA A 81 6.97 -2.78 -0.11
N THR A 82 7.79 -2.52 -1.15
CA THR A 82 7.99 -3.46 -2.26
C THR A 82 8.68 -4.75 -1.81
N GLU A 83 9.69 -4.67 -0.94
CA GLU A 83 10.31 -5.86 -0.31
C GLU A 83 9.28 -6.70 0.45
N HIS A 84 8.23 -6.07 0.99
CA HIS A 84 7.11 -6.70 1.68
C HIS A 84 5.92 -7.07 0.77
N GLY A 85 6.07 -6.91 -0.55
CA GLY A 85 5.13 -7.41 -1.55
C GLY A 85 4.10 -6.40 -2.04
N HIS A 86 4.20 -5.10 -1.71
CA HIS A 86 3.20 -4.10 -2.12
C HIS A 86 3.32 -3.57 -3.55
N MET A 87 4.39 -3.89 -4.29
CA MET A 87 4.69 -3.29 -5.60
C MET A 87 4.48 -1.77 -5.56
N ALA A 88 5.33 -1.10 -4.79
CA ALA A 88 5.17 0.29 -4.44
C ALA A 88 6.07 1.20 -5.28
N GLU A 89 5.56 2.37 -5.65
CA GLU A 89 6.29 3.41 -6.35
C GLU A 89 6.06 4.78 -5.72
N VAL A 90 6.97 5.72 -5.97
CA VAL A 90 6.81 7.11 -5.55
C VAL A 90 6.33 7.95 -6.73
N VAL A 91 5.26 8.70 -6.51
CA VAL A 91 4.63 9.59 -7.48
C VAL A 91 4.75 11.03 -7.00
N GLU A 92 5.13 11.94 -7.89
CA GLU A 92 5.10 13.38 -7.61
C GLU A 92 3.69 13.92 -7.80
N LEU A 93 3.20 14.69 -6.82
CA LEU A 93 1.89 15.31 -6.85
C LEU A 93 1.99 16.77 -7.31
N PRO A 94 0.92 17.30 -7.94
CA PRO A 94 0.83 18.74 -8.23
C PRO A 94 1.05 19.57 -6.96
N GLY A 95 1.88 20.60 -7.05
CA GLY A 95 2.21 21.47 -5.90
C GLY A 95 3.37 20.98 -5.02
N GLY A 96 4.16 20.00 -5.49
CA GLY A 96 5.42 19.59 -4.84
C GLY A 96 5.25 18.57 -3.71
N GLY A 97 4.10 17.90 -3.62
CA GLY A 97 3.91 16.77 -2.71
C GLY A 97 4.43 15.47 -3.30
N LEU A 98 4.57 14.44 -2.45
CA LEU A 98 4.89 13.08 -2.88
C LEU A 98 3.73 12.16 -2.51
N ALA A 99 3.64 11.02 -3.19
CA ALA A 99 2.78 9.93 -2.80
C ALA A 99 3.49 8.60 -2.94
N ILE A 100 3.19 7.65 -2.06
CA ILE A 100 3.54 6.24 -2.21
C ILE A 100 2.32 5.55 -2.81
N ARG A 101 2.43 4.95 -3.99
CA ARG A 101 1.35 4.19 -4.63
C ARG A 101 1.66 2.71 -4.56
N HIS A 102 0.79 1.94 -3.90
CA HIS A 102 0.83 0.48 -3.85
C HIS A 102 -0.06 -0.09 -4.94
N CYS A 103 0.57 -0.64 -5.97
CA CYS A 103 -0.13 -1.28 -7.09
C CYS A 103 -0.48 -2.75 -6.78
N ASN A 104 -0.06 -3.28 -5.62
CA ASN A 104 -0.46 -4.59 -5.11
C ASN A 104 -0.69 -4.53 -3.59
N CYS A 105 -1.68 -5.26 -3.09
CA CYS A 105 -1.83 -5.50 -1.65
C CYS A 105 -1.58 -6.99 -1.39
N PRO A 106 -0.47 -7.37 -0.71
CA PRO A 106 -0.13 -8.78 -0.49
C PRO A 106 -1.12 -9.49 0.46
N ILE A 107 -1.96 -8.72 1.16
CA ILE A 107 -2.99 -9.21 2.08
C ILE A 107 -4.38 -8.68 1.70
N GLN A 108 -4.65 -8.50 0.41
CA GLN A 108 -5.92 -7.93 -0.08
C GLN A 108 -7.15 -8.64 0.49
N ASP A 109 -7.16 -9.98 0.54
CA ASP A 109 -8.28 -10.79 1.05
C ASP A 109 -8.57 -10.51 2.54
N VAL A 110 -7.55 -10.19 3.31
CA VAL A 110 -7.68 -9.76 4.71
C VAL A 110 -8.12 -8.30 4.79
N ALA A 111 -7.52 -7.45 3.94
CA ALA A 111 -7.77 -6.02 3.90
C ALA A 111 -9.17 -5.64 3.44
N VAL A 112 -9.92 -6.53 2.74
CA VAL A 112 -11.35 -6.34 2.41
C VAL A 112 -12.29 -6.77 3.55
N ARG A 113 -11.80 -7.54 4.53
CA ARG A 113 -12.60 -8.04 5.67
C ARG A 113 -12.51 -7.16 6.91
N THR A 114 -11.34 -6.59 7.17
CA THR A 114 -11.13 -5.62 8.26
C THR A 114 -10.30 -4.40 7.81
N PRO A 115 -10.59 -3.17 8.27
CA PRO A 115 -9.80 -1.98 7.92
C PRO A 115 -8.47 -1.92 8.69
N LEU A 116 -8.30 -2.73 9.74
CA LEU A 116 -7.16 -2.68 10.66
C LEU A 116 -5.78 -2.74 10.00
N PRO A 117 -5.50 -3.61 9.00
CA PRO A 117 -4.18 -3.63 8.36
C PRO A 117 -3.86 -2.29 7.68
N CYS A 118 -4.85 -1.71 7.00
CA CYS A 118 -4.70 -0.46 6.28
C CYS A 118 -4.52 0.73 7.24
N LYS A 119 -5.32 0.78 8.30
CA LYS A 119 -5.19 1.82 9.33
C LYS A 119 -3.80 1.78 9.98
N ASN A 120 -3.38 0.60 10.44
CA ASN A 120 -2.08 0.44 11.10
C ASN A 120 -0.89 0.76 10.17
N GLU A 121 -0.99 0.44 8.88
CA GLU A 121 0.03 0.80 7.90
C GLU A 121 0.13 2.31 7.68
N GLN A 122 -0.99 3.01 7.57
CA GLN A 122 -1.00 4.48 7.44
C GLN A 122 -0.38 5.14 8.68
N GLU A 123 -0.81 4.75 9.88
CA GLU A 123 -0.27 5.28 11.13
C GLU A 123 1.23 4.96 11.29
N MET A 124 1.67 3.78 10.84
CA MET A 124 3.09 3.43 10.80
C MET A 124 3.86 4.35 9.84
N TYR A 125 3.32 4.65 8.66
CA TYR A 125 3.95 5.57 7.72
C TYR A 125 4.05 6.98 8.30
N GLU A 126 3.01 7.47 8.99
CA GLU A 126 3.04 8.76 9.69
C GLU A 126 4.18 8.83 10.70
N ARG A 127 4.35 7.79 11.52
CA ARG A 127 5.43 7.72 12.52
C ARG A 127 6.82 7.66 11.88
N LEU A 128 7.00 6.82 10.85
CA LEU A 128 8.29 6.66 10.17
C LEU A 128 8.71 7.93 9.41
N LEU A 129 7.77 8.60 8.77
CA LEU A 129 8.02 9.82 8.01
C LEU A 129 8.06 11.07 8.90
N GLY A 130 7.44 11.02 10.08
CA GLY A 130 7.27 12.19 10.94
C GLY A 130 6.38 13.27 10.32
N ALA A 131 5.41 12.86 9.50
CA ALA A 131 4.60 13.73 8.67
C ALA A 131 3.17 13.17 8.52
N PRO A 132 2.15 14.01 8.31
CA PRO A 132 0.80 13.54 8.00
C PRO A 132 0.78 12.70 6.72
N VAL A 133 0.05 11.58 6.75
CA VAL A 133 -0.15 10.70 5.61
C VAL A 133 -1.64 10.57 5.35
N GLU A 134 -2.07 10.95 4.15
CA GLU A 134 -3.47 10.84 3.74
C GLU A 134 -3.61 9.76 2.67
N ARG A 135 -4.45 8.76 2.94
CA ARG A 135 -4.76 7.75 1.92
C ARG A 135 -5.88 8.26 1.02
N SER A 136 -5.60 8.32 -0.28
CA SER A 136 -6.51 8.90 -1.29
C SER A 136 -7.19 7.86 -2.19
N THR A 137 -6.61 6.67 -2.32
CA THR A 137 -7.21 5.52 -3.01
C THR A 137 -7.02 4.25 -2.19
N TRP A 138 -7.89 3.28 -2.40
CA TRP A 138 -7.88 2.01 -1.66
C TRP A 138 -8.51 0.89 -2.48
N VAL A 139 -7.77 -0.21 -2.62
CA VAL A 139 -8.24 -1.42 -3.30
C VAL A 139 -9.51 -2.00 -2.67
N ARG A 140 -9.72 -1.77 -1.36
CA ARG A 140 -10.96 -2.13 -0.66
C ARG A 140 -12.21 -1.51 -1.30
N GLU A 141 -12.12 -0.30 -1.83
CA GLU A 141 -13.23 0.38 -2.52
C GLU A 141 -13.14 0.23 -4.04
N ALA A 142 -12.62 -0.90 -4.50
CA ALA A 142 -12.47 -1.26 -5.92
C ALA A 142 -11.55 -0.33 -6.74
N ALA A 143 -10.64 0.41 -6.09
CA ALA A 143 -9.54 1.06 -6.78
C ALA A 143 -8.50 0.03 -7.27
N SER A 144 -7.71 0.39 -8.29
CA SER A 144 -6.59 -0.41 -8.78
C SER A 144 -5.37 -0.42 -7.87
N ASP A 145 -5.34 0.50 -6.90
CA ASP A 145 -4.17 0.78 -6.07
C ASP A 145 -4.58 1.37 -4.71
N CYS A 146 -3.63 1.40 -3.78
CA CYS A 146 -3.70 2.22 -2.57
C CYS A 146 -2.65 3.33 -2.65
N THR A 147 -3.06 4.59 -2.63
CA THR A 147 -2.15 5.75 -2.74
C THR A 147 -2.14 6.58 -1.45
N TYR A 148 -0.95 6.74 -0.87
CA TYR A 148 -0.67 7.50 0.35
C TYR A 148 0.01 8.81 -0.02
N GLN A 149 -0.70 9.91 0.10
CA GLN A 149 -0.15 11.25 -0.09
C GLN A 149 0.61 11.65 1.17
N VAL A 150 1.82 12.17 0.98
CA VAL A 150 2.71 12.58 2.06
C VAL A 150 3.18 14.01 1.81
N LYS A 151 3.19 14.82 2.85
CA LYS A 151 3.62 16.21 2.80
C LYS A 151 4.57 16.47 3.95
N GLU A 152 5.76 16.99 3.67
CA GLU A 152 6.68 17.40 4.74
C GLU A 152 5.98 18.46 5.59
N GLY A 153 5.80 18.17 6.88
CA GLY A 153 5.30 19.16 7.81
C GLY A 153 6.28 20.33 7.83
N SER A 154 5.78 21.56 7.65
CA SER A 154 6.61 22.76 7.75
C SER A 154 7.42 22.70 9.05
N LYS A 155 8.75 22.57 8.96
CA LYS A 155 9.64 22.57 10.12
C LYS A 155 9.29 23.77 10.99
N GLN A 156 8.79 23.52 12.20
CA GLN A 156 8.81 24.53 13.25
C GLN A 156 10.27 24.74 13.60
N VAL A 157 10.88 25.77 13.00
CA VAL A 157 12.18 26.30 13.42
C VAL A 157 11.93 26.93 14.79
N GLY A 158 12.36 26.24 15.84
CA GLY A 158 12.48 26.74 17.20
C GLY A 158 13.95 26.91 17.56
#